data_AF-F0W3D2-F1
#
_entry.id   AF-F0W3D2-F1
#
_cell.length_a   1.000
_cell.length_b   1.000
_cell.length_c   1.000
_cell.angle_alpha   90.00
_cell.angle_beta   90.00
_cell.angle_gamma   90.00
#
_symmetry.space_group_name_H-M   'P 1'
#
loop_
_entity.id
_entity.type
_entity.pdbx_description
1 polymer ?
#
loop_
_entity_poly.entity_id
_entity_poly.type
_entity_poly.pdbx_seq_one_letter_code
_entity_poly.pdbx_strand_id
1 'polypeptide(L)'
;MSWRNLAYGSKQVAESATTVIPIKDAPQVDISNVPKNDGAKVYNILEYLRKVPMHQPVTIRDIFQHTGVDLGVDDQVDQRLKNNPKVRVIGDRYAYQAKYDIKNQIQLLKMLDRTPEGIPMEDLMDCYVDVERDLQRLARSGEVICVKNAEKGAEVFYPRDMSFLVDVSGITTAEPGSYITHSSQDVTNEIRRGDAIRIGNHWFRVSGAVKTSNASRPAPFAGMSSKSVSSVRDPNTSKKVRYLFKFDKDHMPLDAPFPDANNHTIASMDRWDALPKRGPKFQMTKHGCTNDIRELWQNTMHNFPTDRNEFYKKLVQAGLTTQSKVDASRRQSKRRLKEDKKKTRTRKQRDIKISNQHLIGTELGEILAKGSEEQFTLGAVQFEKN
;
A
#
# COMPACT_ATOMS: atom_id res chain seq x y z
N MET A 1 -52.90 -2.45 7.55
CA MET A 1 -52.01 -1.29 7.36
C MET A 1 -51.15 -1.13 8.61
N SER A 2 -49.83 -1.01 8.41
CA SER A 2 -48.79 -0.55 9.33
C SER A 2 -48.22 -1.51 10.39
N TRP A 3 -46.95 -1.86 10.16
CA TRP A 3 -45.99 -2.48 11.05
C TRP A 3 -45.41 -1.46 12.03
N ARG A 4 -45.16 -1.86 13.29
CA ARG A 4 -44.08 -1.40 14.18
C ARG A 4 -44.23 -2.08 15.56
N ASN A 5 -43.10 -2.56 16.10
CA ASN A 5 -42.88 -3.03 17.47
C ASN A 5 -43.17 -4.51 17.76
N LEU A 6 -42.20 -5.36 17.43
CA LEU A 6 -41.91 -6.58 18.19
C LEU A 6 -40.53 -6.41 18.84
N ALA A 7 -40.42 -6.96 20.06
CA ALA A 7 -39.21 -7.13 20.86
C ALA A 7 -38.81 -5.96 21.79
N TYR A 8 -39.68 -5.64 22.74
CA TYR A 8 -39.25 -5.35 24.12
C TYR A 8 -40.17 -6.08 25.10
N GLY A 9 -39.64 -7.11 25.75
CA GLY A 9 -40.29 -7.86 26.81
C GLY A 9 -39.29 -8.08 27.94
N SER A 10 -39.40 -7.24 28.96
CA SER A 10 -38.71 -7.37 30.24
C SER A 10 -39.14 -8.64 30.98
N LYS A 11 -38.19 -9.37 31.57
CA LYS A 11 -38.30 -9.96 32.92
C LYS A 11 -36.93 -10.50 33.38
N GLN A 12 -36.40 -9.89 34.44
CA GLN A 12 -35.51 -10.52 35.43
C GLN A 12 -36.37 -11.57 36.21
N VAL A 13 -35.94 -12.62 36.92
CA VAL A 13 -34.73 -13.04 37.65
C VAL A 13 -34.81 -14.58 37.76
N ALA A 14 -33.69 -15.31 37.69
CA ALA A 14 -33.44 -16.49 38.53
C ALA A 14 -31.96 -16.90 38.44
N GLU A 15 -31.31 -16.87 39.60
CA GLU A 15 -29.97 -17.36 39.94
C GLU A 15 -29.76 -18.84 39.57
N SER A 16 -28.59 -19.17 39.01
CA SER A 16 -27.93 -20.46 39.28
C SER A 16 -26.43 -20.38 38.97
N ALA A 17 -25.66 -20.82 39.95
CA ALA A 17 -24.21 -20.70 40.09
C ALA A 17 -23.36 -21.32 38.97
N THR A 18 -22.27 -20.61 38.69
CA THR A 18 -20.89 -21.09 38.52
C THR A 18 -20.65 -22.44 37.86
N THR A 19 -20.19 -22.42 36.61
CA THR A 19 -19.26 -23.42 36.06
C THR A 19 -18.17 -22.71 35.28
N VAL A 20 -17.02 -22.52 35.95
CA VAL A 20 -15.77 -22.05 35.38
C VAL A 20 -15.22 -23.17 34.50
N ILE A 21 -15.18 -22.95 33.18
CA ILE A 21 -14.39 -23.78 32.27
C ILE A 21 -13.01 -23.10 32.14
N PRO A 22 -11.89 -23.82 32.33
CA PRO A 22 -10.56 -23.21 32.40
C PRO A 22 -10.11 -22.76 31.02
N ILE A 23 -9.74 -21.48 30.90
CA ILE A 23 -9.02 -20.95 29.74
C ILE A 23 -7.59 -21.48 29.85
N LYS A 24 -7.23 -22.33 28.89
CA LYS A 24 -5.85 -22.81 28.65
C LYS A 24 -4.92 -21.62 28.37
N ASP A 25 -3.94 -21.49 29.25
CA ASP A 25 -2.57 -21.00 29.08
C ASP A 25 -2.36 -19.84 28.10
N ALA A 26 -2.38 -18.64 28.67
CA ALA A 26 -1.72 -17.47 28.09
C ALA A 26 -0.19 -17.68 28.05
N PRO A 27 0.52 -17.21 27.03
CA PRO A 27 1.98 -17.25 27.01
C PRO A 27 2.51 -16.32 28.11
N GLN A 28 3.12 -16.90 29.15
CA GLN A 28 3.88 -16.15 30.14
C GLN A 28 5.10 -15.52 29.46
N VAL A 29 5.21 -14.20 29.57
CA VAL A 29 6.34 -13.44 29.04
C VAL A 29 7.50 -13.58 30.03
N ASP A 30 8.63 -14.07 29.54
CA ASP A 30 9.87 -14.22 30.30
C ASP A 30 10.41 -12.82 30.67
N ILE A 31 10.33 -12.47 31.95
CA ILE A 31 10.69 -11.14 32.51
C ILE A 31 12.18 -10.80 32.25
N SER A 32 12.97 -11.81 31.90
CA SER A 32 14.39 -11.72 31.52
C SER A 32 14.64 -11.02 30.17
N ASN A 33 13.61 -10.79 29.35
CA ASN A 33 13.76 -10.24 27.99
C ASN A 33 13.29 -8.78 27.84
N VAL A 34 12.98 -8.09 28.94
CA VAL A 34 12.58 -6.68 28.91
C VAL A 34 13.81 -5.81 28.59
N PRO A 35 13.80 -5.03 27.50
CA PRO A 35 14.93 -4.19 27.15
C PRO A 35 15.21 -3.14 28.23
N LYS A 36 16.49 -3.00 28.63
CA LYS A 36 16.91 -1.98 29.61
C LYS A 36 16.82 -0.55 29.09
N ASN A 37 16.74 -0.35 27.77
CA ASN A 37 16.66 0.96 27.13
C ASN A 37 15.20 1.39 26.90
N ASP A 38 14.83 2.57 27.38
CA ASP A 38 13.52 3.19 27.18
C ASP A 38 13.08 3.21 25.71
N GLY A 39 14.01 3.43 24.77
CA GLY A 39 13.69 3.40 23.34
C GLY A 39 13.25 2.01 22.85
N ALA A 40 13.86 0.96 23.38
CA ALA A 40 13.52 -0.42 23.03
C ALA A 40 12.23 -0.88 23.74
N LYS A 41 11.97 -0.39 24.97
CA LYS A 41 10.67 -0.55 25.64
C LYS A 41 9.53 0.04 24.81
N VAL A 42 9.67 1.29 24.35
CA VAL A 42 8.69 1.95 23.47
C VAL A 42 8.49 1.17 22.16
N TYR A 43 9.57 0.68 21.55
CA TYR A 43 9.48 -0.13 20.33
C TYR A 43 8.70 -1.43 20.55
N ASN A 44 8.97 -2.17 21.63
CA ASN A 44 8.24 -3.39 21.96
C ASN A 44 6.75 -3.14 22.18
N ILE A 45 6.40 -2.05 22.87
CA ILE A 45 5.00 -1.64 23.07
C ILE A 45 4.35 -1.29 21.73
N LEU A 46 5.02 -0.54 20.86
CA LEU A 46 4.51 -0.22 19.52
C LEU A 46 4.31 -1.46 18.66
N GLU A 47 5.23 -2.42 18.72
CA GLU A 47 5.12 -3.68 17.99
C GLU A 47 3.92 -4.50 18.49
N TYR A 48 3.69 -4.53 19.80
CA TYR A 48 2.51 -5.16 20.39
C TYR A 48 1.23 -4.44 19.95
N LEU A 49 1.13 -3.12 20.10
CA LEU A 49 -0.04 -2.33 19.68
C LEU A 49 -0.34 -2.50 18.19
N ARG A 50 0.69 -2.64 17.34
CA ARG A 50 0.53 -2.92 15.89
C ARG A 50 -0.06 -4.31 15.61
N LYS A 51 0.21 -5.31 16.46
CA LYS A 51 -0.32 -6.68 16.33
C LYS A 51 -1.77 -6.79 16.81
N VAL A 52 -2.27 -5.82 17.58
CA VAL A 52 -3.65 -5.80 18.08
C VAL A 52 -4.61 -5.67 16.90
N PRO A 53 -5.61 -6.56 16.76
CA PRO A 53 -6.57 -6.48 15.67
C PRO A 53 -7.30 -5.13 15.64
N MET A 54 -7.36 -4.52 14.45
CA MET A 54 -8.00 -3.22 14.22
C MET A 54 -7.51 -2.06 15.11
N HIS A 55 -6.31 -2.16 15.67
CA HIS A 55 -5.72 -1.14 16.55
C HIS A 55 -6.65 -0.73 17.69
N GLN A 56 -7.29 -1.73 18.32
CA GLN A 56 -8.16 -1.46 19.45
C GLN A 56 -7.40 -0.84 20.63
N PRO A 57 -8.06 -0.01 21.44
CA PRO A 57 -7.42 0.62 22.60
C PRO A 57 -7.16 -0.42 23.70
N VAL A 58 -5.90 -0.56 24.06
CA VAL A 58 -5.40 -1.52 25.04
C VAL A 58 -5.11 -0.85 26.37
N THR A 59 -5.34 -1.54 27.49
CA THR A 59 -5.10 -1.00 28.83
C THR A 59 -3.63 -1.14 29.23
N ILE A 60 -3.20 -0.35 30.22
CA ILE A 60 -1.84 -0.43 30.79
C ILE A 60 -1.51 -1.85 31.28
N ARG A 61 -2.49 -2.54 31.89
CA ARG A 61 -2.33 -3.91 32.38
C ARG A 61 -2.03 -4.91 31.27
N ASP A 62 -2.75 -4.80 30.15
CA ASP A 62 -2.56 -5.70 29.01
C ASP A 62 -1.20 -5.46 28.33
N ILE A 63 -0.75 -4.20 28.26
CA ILE A 63 0.59 -3.84 27.78
C ILE A 63 1.66 -4.46 28.69
N PHE A 64 1.51 -4.34 30.01
CA PHE A 64 2.42 -4.96 30.97
C PHE A 64 2.45 -6.48 30.82
N GLN A 65 1.30 -7.13 30.68
CA GLN A 65 1.22 -8.59 30.49
C GLN A 65 1.94 -9.08 29.23
N HIS A 66 1.89 -8.32 28.13
CA HIS A 66 2.48 -8.74 26.86
C HIS A 66 3.92 -8.26 26.64
N THR A 67 4.35 -7.19 27.31
CA THR A 67 5.67 -6.56 27.08
C THR A 67 6.58 -6.55 28.31
N GLY A 68 6.04 -6.80 29.50
CA GLY A 68 6.74 -6.70 30.77
C GLY A 68 7.09 -5.27 31.20
N VAL A 69 6.64 -4.25 30.46
CA VAL A 69 6.92 -2.83 30.74
C VAL A 69 5.75 -2.23 31.52
N ASP A 70 6.03 -1.71 32.70
CA ASP A 70 5.04 -1.06 33.55
C ASP A 70 5.01 0.44 33.30
N LEU A 71 3.96 0.91 32.60
CA LEU A 71 3.76 2.33 32.29
C LEU A 71 3.37 3.17 33.52
N GLY A 72 3.00 2.54 34.64
CA GLY A 72 2.71 3.24 35.90
C GLY A 72 3.96 3.57 36.72
N VAL A 73 5.09 2.91 36.44
CA VAL A 73 6.38 3.14 37.11
C VAL A 73 7.36 3.86 36.17
N ASP A 74 7.36 3.51 34.88
CA ASP A 74 8.22 4.11 33.87
C ASP A 74 7.57 5.35 33.23
N ASP A 75 7.41 6.45 33.98
CA ASP A 75 6.82 7.73 33.52
C ASP A 75 7.49 8.28 32.23
N GLN A 76 8.78 8.03 32.04
CA GLN A 76 9.51 8.41 30.84
C GLN A 76 9.04 7.67 29.59
N VAL A 77 8.69 6.39 29.71
CA VAL A 77 8.19 5.57 28.59
C VAL A 77 6.76 6.00 28.26
N ASP A 78 5.94 6.28 29.28
CA ASP A 78 4.59 6.80 29.10
C ASP A 78 4.58 8.15 28.36
N GLN A 79 5.40 9.12 28.80
CA GLN A 79 5.52 10.40 28.11
C GLN A 79 5.99 10.26 26.66
N ARG A 80 6.93 9.34 26.39
CA ARG A 80 7.40 9.06 25.02
C ARG A 80 6.32 8.43 24.14
N LEU A 81 5.48 7.57 24.69
CA LEU A 81 4.34 6.99 23.98
C LEU A 81 3.28 8.05 23.67
N LYS A 82 2.92 8.88 24.66
CA LYS A 82 1.98 10.01 24.48
C LYS A 82 2.43 11.00 23.41
N ASN A 83 3.73 11.23 23.30
CA ASN A 83 4.33 12.12 22.30
C ASN A 83 4.54 11.45 20.92
N ASN A 84 4.28 10.15 20.78
CA ASN A 84 4.54 9.43 19.55
C ASN A 84 3.38 9.58 18.55
N PRO A 85 3.62 10.04 17.30
CA PRO A 85 2.57 10.19 16.29
C PRO A 85 1.91 8.87 15.85
N LYS A 86 2.50 7.71 16.20
CA LYS A 86 1.95 6.37 15.94
C LYS A 86 1.12 5.82 17.10
N VAL A 87 0.85 6.62 18.13
CA VAL A 87 0.05 6.22 19.29
C VAL A 87 -1.08 7.21 19.48
N ARG A 88 -2.29 6.66 19.62
CA ARG A 88 -3.48 7.42 20.00
C ARG A 88 -3.88 7.03 21.42
N VAL A 89 -3.97 8.02 22.30
CA VAL A 89 -4.41 7.83 23.69
C VAL A 89 -5.89 8.16 23.79
N ILE A 90 -6.68 7.21 24.28
CA ILE A 90 -8.14 7.35 24.50
C ILE A 90 -8.40 7.11 25.98
N GLY A 91 -8.47 8.18 26.76
CA GLY A 91 -8.55 8.08 28.23
C GLY A 91 -7.31 7.41 28.78
N ASP A 92 -7.49 6.28 29.47
CA ASP A 92 -6.43 5.48 30.08
C ASP A 92 -6.01 4.26 29.22
N ARG A 93 -6.21 4.38 27.90
CA ARG A 93 -5.92 3.32 26.92
C ARG A 93 -5.06 3.81 25.79
N TYR A 94 -4.20 2.94 25.29
CA TYR A 94 -3.27 3.21 24.19
C TYR A 94 -3.69 2.39 22.97
N ALA A 95 -3.83 3.04 21.83
CA ALA A 95 -4.11 2.41 20.55
C ALA A 95 -2.99 2.74 19.56
N TYR A 96 -2.67 1.80 18.68
CA TYR A 96 -1.80 2.12 17.54
C TYR A 96 -2.52 3.08 16.58
N GLN A 97 -1.78 4.04 16.04
CA GLN A 97 -2.25 4.95 15.01
C GLN A 97 -1.46 4.69 13.73
N ALA A 98 -2.08 3.94 12.82
CA ALA A 98 -1.59 3.78 11.47
C ALA A 98 -1.53 5.15 10.77
N LYS A 99 -0.68 5.26 9.75
CA LYS A 99 -0.53 6.51 8.98
C LYS A 99 -1.84 6.97 8.36
N TYR A 100 -2.68 6.00 7.97
CA TYR A 100 -4.04 6.23 7.48
C TYR A 100 -5.03 5.41 8.33
N ASP A 101 -6.11 6.03 8.79
CA ASP A 101 -7.20 5.33 9.50
C ASP A 101 -8.14 4.67 8.47
N ILE A 102 -7.65 3.60 7.84
CA ILE A 102 -8.38 2.81 6.83
C ILE A 102 -8.79 1.48 7.43
N LYS A 103 -10.09 1.22 7.47
CA LYS A 103 -10.66 0.02 8.12
C LYS A 103 -11.09 -1.07 7.15
N ASN A 104 -11.28 -0.73 5.88
CA ASN A 104 -11.77 -1.66 4.86
C ASN A 104 -11.36 -1.22 3.45
N GLN A 105 -11.57 -2.12 2.48
CA GLN A 105 -11.30 -1.91 1.06
C GLN A 105 -11.98 -0.66 0.48
N ILE A 106 -13.21 -0.35 0.91
CA ILE A 106 -13.96 0.82 0.42
C ILE A 106 -13.28 2.12 0.84
N GLN A 107 -12.81 2.19 2.09
CA GLN A 107 -12.05 3.35 2.59
C GLN A 107 -10.67 3.43 1.93
N LEU A 108 -10.03 2.29 1.65
CA LEU A 108 -8.76 2.24 0.93
C LEU A 108 -8.88 2.91 -0.45
N LEU A 109 -9.89 2.54 -1.24
CA LEU A 109 -10.14 3.15 -2.55
C LEU A 109 -10.36 4.67 -2.44
N LYS A 110 -11.22 5.11 -1.50
CA LYS A 110 -11.45 6.54 -1.26
C LYS A 110 -10.19 7.30 -0.86
N MET A 111 -9.28 6.66 -0.12
CA MET A 111 -8.01 7.27 0.28
C MET A 111 -7.02 7.35 -0.87
N LEU A 112 -6.98 6.34 -1.75
CA LEU A 112 -6.21 6.38 -2.99
C LEU A 112 -6.72 7.48 -3.92
N ASP A 113 -8.04 7.62 -4.09
CA ASP A 113 -8.65 8.67 -4.94
C ASP A 113 -8.31 10.09 -4.45
N ARG A 114 -8.12 10.27 -3.14
CA ARG A 114 -7.70 11.54 -2.54
C ARG A 114 -6.20 11.81 -2.70
N THR A 115 -5.43 10.79 -3.02
CA THR A 115 -3.96 10.81 -3.03
C THR A 115 -3.43 10.46 -4.43
N PRO A 116 -3.50 11.40 -5.39
CA PRO A 116 -3.09 11.14 -6.78
C PRO A 116 -1.58 10.89 -6.95
N GLU A 117 -0.77 11.19 -5.94
CA GLU A 117 0.68 10.90 -5.94
C GLU A 117 1.00 9.43 -5.59
N GLY A 118 -0.02 8.65 -5.25
CA GLY A 118 0.10 7.26 -4.85
C GLY A 118 0.54 7.07 -3.40
N ILE A 119 0.32 5.86 -2.89
CA ILE A 119 0.64 5.46 -1.53
C ILE A 119 1.53 4.21 -1.58
N PRO A 120 2.69 4.21 -0.92
CA PRO A 120 3.55 3.04 -0.89
C PRO A 120 2.94 1.93 -0.02
N MET A 121 3.22 0.67 -0.37
CA MET A 121 2.72 -0.52 0.34
C MET A 121 2.99 -0.46 1.84
N GLU A 122 4.20 -0.05 2.24
CA GLU A 122 4.64 0.02 3.64
C GLU A 122 3.76 0.92 4.52
N ASP A 123 3.17 1.96 3.94
CA ASP A 123 2.28 2.89 4.63
C ASP A 123 0.84 2.37 4.76
N LEU A 124 0.50 1.29 4.04
CA LEU A 124 -0.83 0.66 4.02
C LEU A 124 -0.85 -0.66 4.79
N MET A 125 0.30 -1.33 4.93
CA MET A 125 0.41 -2.64 5.58
C MET A 125 -0.16 -2.69 6.99
N ASP A 126 -0.08 -1.57 7.70
CA ASP A 126 -0.55 -1.44 9.07
C ASP A 126 -1.99 -0.95 9.16
N CYS A 127 -2.74 -0.76 8.07
CA CYS A 127 -4.10 -0.21 8.15
C CYS A 127 -5.13 -1.24 8.64
N TYR A 128 -5.20 -2.43 8.01
CA TYR A 128 -6.11 -3.51 8.39
C TYR A 128 -5.55 -4.88 7.93
N VAL A 129 -6.06 -5.96 8.51
CA VAL A 129 -5.49 -7.33 8.40
C VAL A 129 -5.34 -7.81 6.94
N ASP A 130 -6.33 -7.53 6.10
CA ASP A 130 -6.39 -8.06 4.73
C ASP A 130 -5.89 -7.10 3.65
N VAL A 131 -5.26 -6.00 4.05
CA VAL A 131 -4.85 -4.92 3.14
C VAL A 131 -3.96 -5.38 2.01
N GLU A 132 -3.00 -6.27 2.28
CA GLU A 132 -2.12 -6.82 1.25
C GLU A 132 -2.88 -7.64 0.22
N ARG A 133 -3.80 -8.49 0.68
CA ARG A 133 -4.61 -9.34 -0.20
C ARG A 133 -5.54 -8.50 -1.07
N ASP A 134 -6.16 -7.49 -0.46
CA ASP A 134 -7.05 -6.56 -1.17
C ASP A 134 -6.28 -5.71 -2.18
N LEU A 135 -5.10 -5.19 -1.83
CA LEU A 135 -4.24 -4.43 -2.74
C LEU A 135 -3.76 -5.27 -3.91
N GLN A 136 -3.33 -6.51 -3.67
CA GLN A 136 -2.94 -7.43 -4.73
C GLN A 136 -4.13 -7.77 -5.64
N ARG A 137 -5.33 -7.97 -5.07
CA ARG A 137 -6.55 -8.24 -5.83
C ARG A 137 -6.97 -7.03 -6.67
N LEU A 138 -6.98 -5.84 -6.10
CA LEU A 138 -7.30 -4.57 -6.77
C LEU A 138 -6.29 -4.26 -7.88
N ALA A 139 -5.01 -4.53 -7.62
CA ALA A 139 -3.97 -4.39 -8.62
C ALA A 139 -4.13 -5.46 -9.71
N ARG A 140 -4.51 -6.70 -9.39
CA ARG A 140 -4.77 -7.75 -10.40
C ARG A 140 -5.98 -7.40 -11.26
N SER A 141 -7.11 -7.00 -10.68
CA SER A 141 -8.31 -6.59 -11.43
C SER A 141 -8.05 -5.33 -12.25
N GLY A 142 -7.09 -4.51 -11.84
CA GLY A 142 -6.78 -3.26 -12.51
C GLY A 142 -7.59 -2.09 -11.98
N GLU A 143 -8.41 -2.26 -10.94
CA GLU A 143 -9.08 -1.16 -10.23
C GLU A 143 -8.08 -0.17 -9.61
N VAL A 144 -6.89 -0.64 -9.25
CA VAL A 144 -5.78 0.19 -8.75
C VAL A 144 -4.55 -0.01 -9.64
N ILE A 145 -3.77 1.05 -9.83
CA ILE A 145 -2.52 0.99 -10.57
C ILE A 145 -1.39 0.73 -9.58
N CYS A 146 -0.71 -0.41 -9.68
CA CYS A 146 0.49 -0.72 -8.90
C CYS A 146 1.74 -0.52 -9.77
N VAL A 147 2.69 0.27 -9.27
CA VAL A 147 3.99 0.50 -9.91
C VAL A 147 5.10 0.19 -8.91
N LYS A 148 6.04 -0.65 -9.32
CA LYS A 148 7.29 -0.88 -8.57
C LYS A 148 8.25 0.28 -8.80
N ASN A 149 8.69 0.92 -7.73
CA ASN A 149 9.74 1.92 -7.79
C ASN A 149 11.07 1.24 -8.19
N ALA A 150 11.70 1.71 -9.26
CA ALA A 150 12.95 1.14 -9.78
C ALA A 150 14.13 1.26 -8.81
N GLU A 151 14.14 2.27 -7.94
CA GLU A 151 15.25 2.52 -7.02
C GLU A 151 15.16 1.69 -5.73
N LYS A 152 13.95 1.63 -5.15
CA LYS A 152 13.72 1.00 -3.84
C LYS A 152 13.07 -0.38 -3.93
N GLY A 153 12.57 -0.79 -5.10
CA GLY A 153 11.75 -1.99 -5.27
C GLY A 153 10.37 -1.93 -4.62
N ALA A 154 10.07 -0.86 -3.87
CA ALA A 154 8.81 -0.69 -3.15
C ALA A 154 7.63 -0.53 -4.13
N GLU A 155 6.53 -1.24 -3.84
CA GLU A 155 5.27 -1.13 -4.58
C GLU A 155 4.53 0.13 -4.15
N VAL A 156 4.09 0.94 -5.13
CA VAL A 156 3.31 2.15 -4.92
C VAL A 156 2.00 2.03 -5.67
N PHE A 157 0.90 2.29 -4.95
CA PHE A 157 -0.46 2.16 -5.45
C PHE A 157 -1.04 3.53 -5.78
N TYR A 158 -1.61 3.67 -6.98
CA TYR A 158 -2.20 4.89 -7.49
C TYR A 158 -3.68 4.65 -7.82
N PRO A 159 -4.55 5.66 -7.60
CA PRO A 159 -5.94 5.56 -8.02
C PRO A 159 -6.06 5.39 -9.52
N ARG A 160 -7.11 4.69 -9.97
CA ARG A 160 -7.53 4.67 -11.37
C ARG A 160 -8.79 5.52 -11.48
N ASP A 161 -8.63 6.78 -11.85
CA ASP A 161 -9.73 7.76 -11.88
C ASP A 161 -10.98 7.26 -12.62
N MET A 162 -10.82 6.88 -13.89
CA MET A 162 -11.90 6.44 -14.77
C MET A 162 -11.58 5.04 -15.30
N SER A 163 -12.49 4.10 -15.12
CA SER A 163 -12.40 2.75 -15.69
C SER A 163 -13.26 2.67 -16.96
N PHE A 164 -12.60 2.63 -18.10
CA PHE A 164 -13.23 2.27 -19.37
C PHE A 164 -13.06 0.78 -19.59
N LEU A 165 -14.18 0.08 -19.76
CA LEU A 165 -14.21 -1.33 -20.13
C LEU A 165 -14.51 -1.44 -21.62
N VAL A 166 -13.78 -2.32 -22.28
CA VAL A 166 -13.90 -2.57 -23.71
C VAL A 166 -14.01 -4.07 -23.93
N ASP A 167 -14.94 -4.46 -24.80
CA ASP A 167 -15.06 -5.83 -25.25
C ASP A 167 -13.82 -6.22 -26.07
N VAL A 168 -13.30 -7.41 -25.77
CA VAL A 168 -12.27 -8.03 -26.59
C VAL A 168 -12.97 -8.92 -27.61
N SER A 169 -12.45 -8.93 -28.83
CA SER A 169 -13.02 -9.72 -29.92
C SER A 169 -13.00 -11.23 -29.63
N GLY A 170 -14.01 -11.92 -30.17
CA GLY A 170 -14.16 -13.35 -30.03
C GLY A 170 -14.72 -13.82 -28.68
N ILE A 171 -14.76 -15.14 -28.53
CA ILE A 171 -15.30 -15.84 -27.37
C ILE A 171 -14.21 -16.75 -26.82
N THR A 172 -14.03 -16.70 -25.51
CA THR A 172 -13.01 -17.49 -24.83
C THR A 172 -13.60 -18.71 -24.16
N THR A 173 -13.01 -19.85 -24.47
CA THR A 173 -13.30 -21.14 -23.83
C THR A 173 -12.27 -21.36 -22.74
N ALA A 174 -12.75 -21.46 -21.49
CA ALA A 174 -11.90 -21.66 -20.32
C ALA A 174 -12.31 -22.93 -19.57
N GLU A 175 -11.33 -23.76 -19.23
CA GLU A 175 -11.52 -25.00 -18.47
C GLU A 175 -11.08 -24.77 -17.02
N PRO A 176 -11.88 -25.17 -16.01
CA PRO A 176 -11.49 -25.08 -14.61
C PRO A 176 -10.11 -25.70 -14.35
N GLY A 177 -9.27 -25.00 -13.60
CA GLY A 177 -7.91 -25.38 -13.26
C GLY A 177 -6.86 -25.11 -14.33
N SER A 178 -7.25 -24.68 -15.53
CA SER A 178 -6.33 -24.35 -16.62
C SER A 178 -5.79 -22.91 -16.50
N TYR A 179 -4.52 -22.75 -16.85
CA TYR A 179 -3.87 -21.44 -17.02
C TYR A 179 -3.92 -20.94 -18.46
N ILE A 180 -4.45 -21.74 -19.39
CA ILE A 180 -4.54 -21.39 -20.80
C ILE A 180 -6.00 -21.45 -21.22
N THR A 181 -6.42 -20.44 -21.97
CA THR A 181 -7.77 -20.36 -22.51
C THR A 181 -7.71 -20.36 -24.03
N HIS A 182 -8.74 -20.90 -24.69
CA HIS A 182 -8.85 -20.92 -26.14
C HIS A 182 -9.73 -19.77 -26.62
N SER A 183 -9.19 -18.88 -27.44
CA SER A 183 -9.93 -17.79 -28.08
C SER A 183 -10.47 -18.23 -29.44
N SER A 184 -11.70 -17.86 -29.78
CA SER A 184 -12.27 -18.12 -31.10
C SER A 184 -11.74 -17.19 -32.20
N GLN A 185 -11.01 -16.14 -31.84
CA GLN A 185 -10.44 -15.13 -32.74
C GLN A 185 -9.05 -14.70 -32.25
N ASP A 186 -8.23 -14.17 -33.17
CA ASP A 186 -6.89 -13.68 -32.85
C ASP A 186 -6.94 -12.37 -32.06
N VAL A 187 -6.72 -12.48 -30.75
CA VAL A 187 -6.73 -11.35 -29.80
C VAL A 187 -5.33 -10.78 -29.51
N THR A 188 -4.28 -11.28 -30.18
CA THR A 188 -2.89 -10.90 -29.89
C THR A 188 -2.59 -9.42 -30.17
N ASN A 189 -3.37 -8.79 -31.05
CA ASN A 189 -3.28 -7.36 -31.35
C ASN A 189 -4.11 -6.49 -30.39
N GLU A 190 -5.06 -7.07 -29.66
CA GLU A 190 -5.96 -6.35 -28.75
C GLU A 190 -5.47 -6.36 -27.32
N ILE A 191 -4.87 -7.48 -26.89
CA ILE A 191 -4.41 -7.68 -25.52
C ILE A 191 -2.90 -7.92 -25.48
N ARG A 192 -2.25 -7.35 -24.46
CA ARG A 192 -0.82 -7.52 -24.19
C ARG A 192 -0.62 -8.33 -22.91
N ARG A 193 0.53 -9.02 -22.81
CA ARG A 193 0.96 -9.61 -21.54
C ARG A 193 0.99 -8.56 -20.42
N GLY A 194 0.37 -8.91 -19.30
CA GLY A 194 0.17 -8.03 -18.15
C GLY A 194 -1.13 -7.22 -18.18
N ASP A 195 -1.91 -7.24 -19.26
CA ASP A 195 -3.22 -6.57 -19.28
C ASP A 195 -4.22 -7.28 -18.35
N ALA A 196 -5.07 -6.50 -17.68
CA ALA A 196 -6.19 -7.02 -16.91
C ALA A 196 -7.35 -7.34 -17.84
N ILE A 197 -7.79 -8.58 -17.79
CA ILE A 197 -8.91 -9.11 -18.56
C ILE A 197 -9.93 -9.74 -17.62
N ARG A 198 -11.20 -9.59 -17.96
CA ARG A 198 -12.31 -10.24 -17.28
C ARG A 198 -12.88 -11.32 -18.17
N ILE A 199 -12.96 -12.52 -17.63
CA ILE A 199 -13.53 -13.71 -18.26
C ILE A 199 -14.69 -14.16 -17.36
N GLY A 200 -15.92 -14.01 -17.84
CA GLY A 200 -17.11 -14.20 -17.00
C GLY A 200 -17.12 -13.22 -15.82
N ASN A 201 -17.06 -13.75 -14.59
CA ASN A 201 -17.08 -12.94 -13.36
C ASN A 201 -15.72 -12.78 -12.70
N HIS A 202 -14.64 -13.26 -13.33
CA HIS A 202 -13.31 -13.28 -12.73
C HIS A 202 -12.33 -12.42 -13.53
N TRP A 203 -11.51 -11.69 -12.78
CA TRP A 203 -10.42 -10.89 -13.32
C TRP A 203 -9.11 -11.67 -13.28
N PHE A 204 -8.41 -11.66 -14.41
CA PHE A 204 -7.10 -12.27 -14.62
C PHE A 204 -6.16 -11.26 -15.24
N ARG A 205 -4.86 -11.55 -15.16
CA ARG A 205 -3.85 -10.89 -15.96
C ARG A 205 -3.41 -11.83 -17.08
N VAL A 206 -3.17 -11.29 -18.27
CA VAL A 206 -2.51 -12.08 -19.32
C VAL A 206 -1.09 -12.41 -18.84
N SER A 207 -0.78 -13.70 -18.73
CA SER A 207 0.44 -14.14 -18.04
C SER A 207 1.70 -13.58 -18.69
N GLY A 208 2.51 -12.88 -17.89
CA GLY A 208 3.84 -12.41 -18.24
C GLY A 208 4.96 -13.29 -17.69
N ALA A 209 4.64 -14.45 -17.11
CA ALA A 209 5.61 -15.31 -16.45
C ALA A 209 6.75 -15.70 -17.40
N VAL A 210 7.99 -15.46 -16.98
CA VAL A 210 9.21 -15.75 -17.76
C VAL A 210 9.74 -17.11 -17.35
N LYS A 211 10.17 -17.91 -18.32
CA LYS A 211 10.83 -19.19 -18.09
C LYS A 211 12.23 -18.93 -17.51
N THR A 212 12.36 -18.96 -16.19
CA THR A 212 13.65 -19.00 -15.49
C THR A 212 14.07 -20.46 -15.28
N SER A 213 15.36 -20.73 -15.10
CA SER A 213 15.88 -22.10 -14.96
C SER A 213 15.27 -22.90 -13.81
N ASN A 214 14.72 -22.22 -12.79
CA ASN A 214 14.23 -22.84 -11.56
C ASN A 214 12.71 -22.72 -11.35
N ALA A 215 11.99 -21.98 -12.22
CA ALA A 215 10.54 -21.81 -12.05
C ALA A 215 9.78 -22.91 -12.81
N SER A 216 9.28 -23.90 -12.06
CA SER A 216 8.36 -24.92 -12.57
C SER A 216 6.90 -24.46 -12.56
N ARG A 217 6.59 -23.34 -11.90
CA ARG A 217 5.22 -22.80 -11.78
C ARG A 217 5.16 -21.33 -12.17
N PRO A 218 4.02 -20.88 -12.75
CA PRO A 218 3.78 -19.47 -12.99
C PRO A 218 3.76 -18.73 -11.66
N ALA A 219 4.57 -17.68 -11.53
CA ALA A 219 4.44 -16.78 -10.39
C ALA A 219 3.11 -16.01 -10.53
N PRO A 220 2.28 -15.94 -9.48
CA PRO A 220 1.13 -15.07 -9.47
C PRO A 220 1.57 -13.60 -9.67
N PHE A 221 0.66 -12.77 -10.17
CA PHE A 221 0.94 -11.35 -10.40
C PHE A 221 1.63 -10.68 -9.20
N ALA A 222 2.86 -10.21 -9.43
CA ALA A 222 3.66 -9.48 -8.44
C ALA A 222 3.98 -8.09 -9.00
N GLY A 223 3.00 -7.19 -9.00
CA GLY A 223 3.18 -5.75 -9.25
C GLY A 223 3.98 -5.42 -10.51
N MET A 224 3.80 -6.17 -11.60
CA MET A 224 4.49 -5.87 -12.86
C MET A 224 3.86 -4.62 -13.46
N SER A 225 4.68 -3.60 -13.70
CA SER A 225 4.26 -2.42 -14.46
C SER A 225 3.86 -2.86 -15.86
N SER A 226 2.55 -2.93 -16.12
CA SER A 226 2.02 -3.07 -17.48
C SER A 226 2.49 -1.86 -18.26
N LYS A 227 3.17 -2.09 -19.39
CA LYS A 227 3.61 -0.99 -20.25
C LYS A 227 2.41 -0.13 -20.63
N SER A 228 2.58 1.19 -20.59
CA SER A 228 1.53 2.15 -20.91
C SER A 228 0.96 1.92 -22.31
N VAL A 229 -0.26 2.44 -22.55
CA VAL A 229 -0.90 2.47 -23.87
C VAL A 229 -0.02 3.19 -24.90
N SER A 230 0.77 4.17 -24.47
CA SER A 230 1.77 4.88 -25.28
C SER A 230 3.04 4.08 -25.58
N SER A 231 3.23 2.92 -24.96
CA SER A 231 4.39 2.07 -25.25
C SER A 231 4.22 1.39 -26.61
N VAL A 232 5.17 1.67 -27.50
CA VAL A 232 5.31 1.04 -28.83
C VAL A 232 5.89 -0.37 -28.73
N ARG A 233 6.53 -0.71 -27.60
CA ARG A 233 7.19 -2.00 -27.42
C ARG A 233 6.18 -3.08 -27.04
N ASP A 234 5.77 -3.88 -28.01
CA ASP A 234 4.92 -5.04 -27.81
C ASP A 234 5.61 -6.09 -26.90
N PRO A 235 5.06 -6.39 -25.70
CA PRO A 235 5.59 -7.44 -24.85
C PRO A 235 5.35 -8.86 -25.40
N ASN A 236 4.40 -9.05 -26.33
CA ASN A 236 4.05 -10.37 -26.86
C ASN A 236 5.16 -10.96 -27.76
N THR A 237 5.96 -10.10 -28.39
CA THR A 237 6.96 -10.46 -29.45
C THR A 237 8.43 -10.35 -29.02
N SER A 238 8.71 -10.28 -27.71
CA SER A 238 10.07 -10.04 -27.20
C SER A 238 11.05 -11.21 -27.48
N LYS A 239 11.98 -11.03 -28.42
CA LYS A 239 13.05 -12.02 -28.73
C LYS A 239 13.99 -12.34 -27.55
N LYS A 240 14.13 -11.42 -26.60
CA LYS A 240 15.03 -11.56 -25.43
C LYS A 240 14.39 -12.29 -24.24
N VAL A 241 13.05 -12.38 -24.21
CA VAL A 241 12.30 -12.89 -23.05
C VAL A 241 11.55 -14.14 -23.46
N ARG A 242 11.93 -15.29 -22.90
CA ARG A 242 11.22 -16.54 -23.12
C ARG A 242 10.11 -16.67 -22.08
N TYR A 243 8.86 -16.50 -22.48
CA TYR A 243 7.74 -16.68 -21.58
C TYR A 243 7.48 -18.16 -21.28
N LEU A 244 6.90 -18.43 -20.11
CA LEU A 244 6.52 -19.76 -19.66
C LEU A 244 5.37 -20.31 -20.52
N PHE A 245 4.37 -19.47 -20.78
CA PHE A 245 3.22 -19.80 -21.63
C PHE A 245 3.31 -19.15 -22.99
N LYS A 246 2.92 -19.89 -24.02
CA LYS A 246 2.71 -19.34 -25.36
C LYS A 246 1.48 -18.44 -25.34
N PHE A 247 1.58 -17.32 -26.05
CA PHE A 247 0.44 -16.45 -26.36
C PHE A 247 0.41 -16.35 -27.88
N ASP A 248 -0.58 -16.97 -28.49
CA ASP A 248 -0.77 -17.00 -29.94
C ASP A 248 -2.23 -16.70 -30.29
N LYS A 249 -2.59 -16.91 -31.57
CA LYS A 249 -3.89 -16.56 -32.12
C LYS A 249 -5.05 -17.27 -31.43
N ASP A 250 -4.79 -18.48 -30.96
CA ASP A 250 -5.82 -19.37 -30.43
C ASP A 250 -5.71 -19.49 -28.91
N HIS A 251 -4.55 -19.23 -28.31
CA HIS A 251 -4.30 -19.49 -26.89
C HIS A 251 -3.90 -18.23 -26.12
N MET A 252 -4.70 -17.88 -25.12
CA MET A 252 -4.44 -16.77 -24.21
C MET A 252 -4.10 -17.28 -22.80
N PRO A 253 -2.91 -16.95 -22.27
CA PRO A 253 -2.47 -17.43 -20.96
C PRO A 253 -2.92 -16.52 -19.81
N LEU A 254 -3.28 -17.13 -18.68
CA LEU A 254 -3.73 -16.48 -17.45
C LEU A 254 -2.63 -16.54 -16.37
N ASP A 255 -2.63 -15.56 -15.46
CA ASP A 255 -1.73 -15.50 -14.30
C ASP A 255 -2.15 -16.40 -13.14
N ALA A 256 -3.39 -16.90 -13.16
CA ALA A 256 -3.98 -17.80 -12.18
C ALA A 256 -4.85 -18.84 -12.90
N PRO A 257 -5.07 -20.03 -12.32
CA PRO A 257 -5.92 -21.04 -12.94
C PRO A 257 -7.38 -20.59 -12.91
N PHE A 258 -8.12 -20.92 -13.97
CA PHE A 258 -9.54 -20.59 -14.05
C PHE A 258 -10.33 -21.31 -12.95
N PRO A 259 -11.23 -20.65 -12.22
CA PRO A 259 -11.96 -21.26 -11.11
C PRO A 259 -12.99 -22.29 -11.59
N ASP A 260 -13.39 -23.19 -10.69
CA ASP A 260 -14.53 -24.07 -10.92
C ASP A 260 -15.88 -23.33 -10.78
N ALA A 261 -16.98 -24.04 -11.03
CA ALA A 261 -18.34 -23.49 -10.91
C ALA A 261 -18.69 -22.99 -9.49
N ASN A 262 -17.96 -23.45 -8.47
CA ASN A 262 -18.12 -23.06 -7.07
C ASN A 262 -17.12 -21.97 -6.66
N ASN A 263 -16.43 -21.34 -7.62
CA ASN A 263 -15.36 -20.36 -7.42
C ASN A 263 -14.11 -20.87 -6.67
N HIS A 264 -13.92 -22.19 -6.56
CA HIS A 264 -12.69 -22.75 -6.03
C HIS A 264 -11.59 -22.69 -7.09
N THR A 265 -10.44 -22.20 -6.66
CA THR A 265 -9.22 -22.19 -7.47
C THR A 265 -8.53 -23.54 -7.33
N ILE A 266 -8.99 -24.54 -8.09
CA ILE A 266 -8.35 -25.86 -8.12
C ILE A 266 -7.23 -25.80 -9.16
N ALA A 267 -6.00 -25.50 -8.72
CA ALA A 267 -4.85 -25.64 -9.63
C ALA A 267 -4.70 -27.11 -10.01
N SER A 268 -4.70 -27.43 -11.31
CA SER A 268 -4.25 -28.75 -11.76
C SER A 268 -2.77 -28.90 -11.38
N MET A 269 -2.49 -29.60 -10.27
CA MET A 269 -1.15 -29.63 -9.66
C MET A 269 -0.08 -30.19 -10.60
N ASP A 270 -0.48 -30.99 -11.60
CA ASP A 270 0.43 -31.75 -12.45
C ASP A 270 0.51 -31.27 -13.91
N ARG A 271 -0.42 -30.43 -14.40
CA ARG A 271 -0.43 -29.98 -15.81
C ARG A 271 -0.89 -28.54 -15.97
N TRP A 272 -0.04 -27.60 -15.61
CA TRP A 272 -0.29 -26.16 -15.76
C TRP A 272 -0.20 -25.67 -17.22
N ASP A 273 0.46 -26.43 -18.09
CA ASP A 273 0.64 -26.16 -19.53
C ASP A 273 -0.40 -26.85 -20.43
N ALA A 274 -1.35 -27.59 -19.84
CA ALA A 274 -2.37 -28.28 -20.61
C ALA A 274 -3.31 -27.28 -21.30
N LEU A 275 -3.48 -27.47 -22.62
CA LEU A 275 -4.47 -26.74 -23.39
C LEU A 275 -5.88 -27.17 -22.98
N PRO A 276 -6.83 -26.22 -22.87
CA PRO A 276 -8.20 -26.54 -22.54
C PRO A 276 -8.81 -27.40 -23.66
N LYS A 277 -9.41 -28.53 -23.31
CA LYS A 277 -10.01 -29.44 -24.30
C LYS A 277 -11.48 -29.12 -24.53
N ARG A 278 -12.19 -28.74 -23.46
CA ARG A 278 -13.60 -28.34 -23.44
C ARG A 278 -13.82 -27.40 -22.27
N GLY A 279 -14.71 -26.42 -22.43
CA GLY A 279 -15.05 -25.51 -21.34
C GLY A 279 -16.24 -24.62 -21.65
N PRO A 280 -16.80 -23.95 -20.64
CA PRO A 280 -17.74 -22.86 -20.86
C PRO A 280 -17.11 -21.74 -21.69
N LYS A 281 -17.98 -21.08 -22.46
CA LYS A 281 -17.66 -19.98 -23.36
C LYS A 281 -18.03 -18.65 -22.69
N PHE A 282 -17.11 -17.70 -22.72
CA PHE A 282 -17.30 -16.39 -22.09
C PHE A 282 -16.93 -15.26 -23.04
N GLN A 283 -17.67 -14.16 -22.93
CA GLN A 283 -17.24 -12.88 -23.48
C GLN A 283 -16.09 -12.34 -22.63
N MET A 284 -15.11 -11.74 -23.29
CA MET A 284 -13.98 -11.09 -22.64
C MET A 284 -14.14 -9.59 -22.64
N THR A 285 -13.75 -8.97 -21.53
CA THR A 285 -13.61 -7.50 -21.42
C THR A 285 -12.26 -7.15 -20.83
N LYS A 286 -11.74 -5.96 -21.15
CA LYS A 286 -10.49 -5.45 -20.59
C LYS A 286 -10.62 -3.99 -20.17
N HIS A 287 -9.72 -3.55 -19.31
CA HIS A 287 -9.54 -2.13 -19.06
C HIS A 287 -8.85 -1.42 -20.23
N GLY A 288 -9.29 -0.20 -20.55
CA GLY A 288 -8.61 0.70 -21.47
C GLY A 288 -9.48 1.08 -22.67
N CYS A 289 -8.83 1.27 -23.81
CA CYS A 289 -9.47 1.69 -25.05
C CYS A 289 -9.35 0.59 -26.11
N THR A 290 -10.26 0.65 -27.09
CA THR A 290 -10.22 -0.11 -28.34
C THR A 290 -8.98 0.24 -29.16
N ASN A 291 -8.63 -0.64 -30.11
CA ASN A 291 -7.40 -0.49 -30.91
C ASN A 291 -7.42 0.72 -31.85
N ASP A 292 -8.58 1.09 -32.37
CA ASP A 292 -8.82 2.30 -33.15
C ASP A 292 -8.47 3.58 -32.36
N ILE A 293 -8.86 3.68 -31.08
CA ILE A 293 -8.50 4.81 -30.21
C ILE A 293 -6.99 4.84 -29.96
N ARG A 294 -6.37 3.67 -29.81
CA ARG A 294 -4.92 3.57 -29.64
C ARG A 294 -4.19 4.01 -30.91
N GLU A 295 -4.65 3.59 -32.08
CA GLU A 295 -4.10 3.99 -33.37
C GLU A 295 -4.30 5.49 -33.61
N LEU A 296 -5.50 6.00 -33.30
CA LEU A 296 -5.79 7.43 -33.32
C LEU A 296 -4.81 8.21 -32.44
N TRP A 297 -4.55 7.73 -31.22
CA TRP A 297 -3.57 8.35 -30.33
C TRP A 297 -2.17 8.33 -30.95
N GLN A 298 -1.71 7.20 -31.49
CA GLN A 298 -0.39 7.10 -32.12
C GLN A 298 -0.26 8.06 -33.31
N ASN A 299 -1.28 8.10 -34.15
CA ASN A 299 -1.33 8.95 -35.34
C ASN A 299 -1.41 10.42 -34.98
N THR A 300 -2.03 10.78 -33.86
CA THR A 300 -2.17 12.19 -33.43
C THR A 300 -1.11 12.63 -32.42
N MET A 301 -0.29 11.71 -31.90
CA MET A 301 0.68 11.99 -30.83
C MET A 301 1.65 13.12 -31.19
N HIS A 302 2.06 13.23 -32.47
CA HIS A 302 2.95 14.30 -32.94
C HIS A 302 2.30 15.69 -32.94
N ASN A 303 0.97 15.76 -32.90
CA ASN A 303 0.23 17.01 -32.82
C ASN A 303 0.07 17.49 -31.36
N PHE A 304 0.41 16.66 -30.37
CA PHE A 304 0.34 17.05 -28.97
C PHE A 304 1.54 17.94 -28.60
N PRO A 305 1.30 19.12 -28.01
CA PRO A 305 2.36 20.03 -27.64
C PRO A 305 3.22 19.45 -26.51
N THR A 306 4.53 19.50 -26.69
CA THR A 306 5.52 19.07 -25.67
C THR A 306 5.60 20.05 -24.50
N ASP A 307 5.38 21.34 -24.75
CA ASP A 307 5.35 22.35 -23.70
C ASP A 307 4.05 22.26 -22.89
N ARG A 308 4.21 22.17 -21.56
CA ARG A 308 3.10 22.03 -20.63
C ARG A 308 2.19 23.27 -20.60
N ASN A 309 2.73 24.47 -20.87
CA ASN A 309 1.89 25.67 -20.92
C ASN A 309 1.05 25.71 -22.19
N GLU A 310 1.64 25.37 -23.35
CA GLU A 310 0.90 25.24 -24.61
C GLU A 310 -0.17 24.14 -24.52
N PHE A 311 0.14 23.01 -23.87
CA PHE A 311 -0.82 21.94 -23.61
C PHE A 311 -2.04 22.44 -22.83
N TYR A 312 -1.84 23.14 -21.70
CA TYR A 312 -2.95 23.69 -20.93
C TYR A 312 -3.77 24.72 -21.72
N LYS A 313 -3.12 25.56 -22.54
CA LYS A 313 -3.84 26.49 -23.43
C LYS A 313 -4.75 25.75 -24.41
N LYS A 314 -4.24 24.71 -25.09
CA LYS A 314 -5.03 23.90 -26.02
C LYS A 314 -6.16 23.17 -25.32
N LEU A 315 -5.95 22.66 -24.09
CA LEU A 315 -7.02 22.04 -23.31
C LEU A 315 -8.16 23.01 -22.97
N VAL A 316 -7.84 24.25 -22.63
CA VAL A 316 -8.84 25.30 -22.37
C VAL A 316 -9.55 25.69 -23.67
N GLN A 317 -8.81 25.87 -24.77
CA GLN A 317 -9.38 26.19 -26.08
C GLN A 317 -10.31 25.09 -26.60
N ALA A 318 -9.98 23.83 -26.36
CA ALA A 318 -10.81 22.68 -26.71
C ALA A 318 -12.00 22.46 -25.76
N GLY A 319 -12.17 23.29 -24.72
CA GLY A 319 -13.25 23.17 -23.73
C GLY A 319 -13.13 21.96 -22.79
N LEU A 320 -12.01 21.23 -22.82
CA LEU A 320 -11.77 20.04 -22.00
C LEU A 320 -11.42 20.38 -20.54
N THR A 321 -11.01 21.62 -20.28
CA THR A 321 -10.76 22.13 -18.92
C THR A 321 -11.07 23.62 -18.85
N THR A 322 -11.15 24.16 -17.63
CA THR A 322 -11.32 25.59 -17.40
C THR A 322 -10.00 26.22 -16.97
N GLN A 323 -9.80 27.49 -17.32
CA GLN A 323 -8.63 28.25 -16.87
C GLN A 323 -8.50 28.23 -15.34
N SER A 324 -9.63 28.31 -14.63
CA SER A 324 -9.70 28.22 -13.17
C SER A 324 -9.18 26.90 -12.60
N LYS A 325 -9.49 25.76 -13.24
CA LYS A 325 -8.98 24.44 -12.80
C LYS A 325 -7.47 24.31 -13.03
N VAL A 326 -6.97 24.81 -14.16
CA VAL A 326 -5.53 24.84 -14.45
C VAL A 326 -4.77 25.66 -13.40
N ASP A 327 -5.28 26.85 -13.08
CA ASP A 327 -4.66 27.73 -12.09
C ASP A 327 -4.71 27.15 -10.67
N ALA A 328 -5.81 26.48 -10.30
CA ALA A 328 -5.93 25.79 -9.02
C ALA A 328 -4.89 24.65 -8.88
N SER A 329 -4.75 23.82 -9.91
CA SER A 329 -3.74 22.75 -9.95
C SER A 329 -2.31 23.30 -9.85
N ARG A 330 -2.02 24.39 -10.56
CA ARG A 330 -0.72 25.07 -10.50
C ARG A 330 -0.43 25.62 -9.09
N ARG A 331 -1.42 26.20 -8.41
CA ARG A 331 -1.27 26.69 -7.03
C ARG A 331 -1.01 25.55 -6.04
N GLN A 332 -1.73 24.44 -6.19
CA GLN A 332 -1.57 23.26 -5.34
C GLN A 332 -0.17 22.64 -5.49
N SER A 333 0.30 22.49 -6.74
CA SER A 333 1.66 22.00 -7.02
C SER A 333 2.75 22.92 -6.42
N LYS A 334 2.60 24.25 -6.56
CA LYS A 334 3.53 25.22 -5.94
C LYS A 334 3.55 25.13 -4.40
N ARG A 335 2.39 24.92 -3.77
CA ARG A 335 2.30 24.74 -2.31
C ARG A 335 3.05 23.48 -1.85
N ARG A 336 2.87 22.36 -2.54
CA ARG A 336 3.56 21.09 -2.23
C ARG A 336 5.07 21.18 -2.41
N LEU A 337 5.54 21.77 -3.51
CA LEU A 337 6.98 22.06 -3.71
C LEU A 337 7.59 22.89 -2.57
N LYS A 338 6.80 23.78 -1.98
CA LYS A 338 7.21 24.60 -0.82
C LYS A 338 7.19 23.80 0.48
N GLU A 339 6.25 22.87 0.65
CA GLU A 339 6.18 21.94 1.80
C GLU A 339 7.31 20.91 1.76
N ASP A 340 7.64 20.35 0.59
CA ASP A 340 8.76 19.42 0.44
C ASP A 340 10.11 20.11 0.69
N LYS A 341 10.28 21.37 0.25
CA LYS A 341 11.45 22.18 0.60
C LYS A 341 11.52 22.55 2.09
N LYS A 342 10.40 22.47 2.81
CA LYS A 342 10.32 22.70 4.26
C LYS A 342 10.56 21.45 5.08
N LYS A 343 10.62 20.25 4.48
CA LYS A 343 11.08 19.05 5.20
C LYS A 343 12.47 19.32 5.77
N THR A 344 12.56 19.06 7.06
CA THR A 344 13.52 19.56 8.03
C THR A 344 14.95 19.60 7.48
N ARG A 345 15.45 20.80 7.14
CA ARG A 345 16.90 21.05 7.19
C ARG A 345 17.27 20.73 8.63
N THR A 346 17.94 19.60 8.87
CA THR A 346 18.68 19.39 10.11
C THR A 346 19.53 20.63 10.28
N ARG A 347 19.22 21.42 11.31
CA ARG A 347 19.91 22.68 11.58
C ARG A 347 21.34 22.26 11.88
N LYS A 348 22.24 22.29 10.88
CA LYS A 348 23.68 22.14 11.12
C LYS A 348 23.98 23.14 12.23
N GLN A 349 24.32 22.61 13.40
CA GLN A 349 24.77 23.39 14.53
C GLN A 349 25.88 24.28 13.98
N ARG A 350 25.62 25.58 13.92
CA ARG A 350 26.63 26.51 13.45
C ARG A 350 27.71 26.45 14.51
N ASP A 351 28.93 26.09 14.14
CA ASP A 351 30.09 26.24 15.01
C ASP A 351 30.06 27.69 15.52
N ILE A 352 29.85 27.82 16.83
CA ILE A 352 29.88 29.11 17.49
C ILE A 352 31.33 29.55 17.40
N LYS A 353 31.63 30.45 16.46
CA LYS A 353 32.91 31.15 16.45
C LYS A 353 32.98 31.96 17.75
N ILE A 354 33.76 31.46 18.71
CA ILE A 354 34.12 32.18 19.92
C ILE A 354 34.86 33.44 19.47
N SER A 355 34.20 34.60 19.53
CA SER A 355 34.78 35.90 19.14
C SER A 355 35.80 36.42 20.16
N ASN A 356 36.08 35.67 21.22
CA ASN A 356 36.87 36.10 22.36
C ASN A 356 38.25 35.46 22.31
N GLN A 357 39.17 36.07 21.53
CA GLN A 357 40.55 35.60 21.37
C GLN A 357 41.35 35.53 22.68
N HIS A 358 40.91 36.22 23.73
CA HIS A 358 41.55 36.26 25.06
C HIS A 358 41.22 35.05 25.95
N LEU A 359 40.29 34.18 25.55
CA LEU A 359 39.96 32.95 26.27
C LEU A 359 40.67 31.71 25.71
N ILE A 360 41.40 31.85 24.61
CA ILE A 360 42.15 30.77 23.97
C ILE A 360 43.33 30.37 24.87
N GLY A 361 43.34 29.12 25.36
CA GLY A 361 44.37 28.60 26.27
C GLY A 361 44.04 28.71 27.76
N THR A 362 42.82 29.13 28.11
CA THR A 362 42.31 29.10 29.49
C THR A 362 41.31 27.97 29.68
N GLU A 363 41.18 27.43 30.90
CA GLU A 363 40.23 26.36 31.22
C GLU A 363 38.78 26.74 30.86
N LEU A 364 38.40 28.00 31.05
CA LEU A 364 37.10 28.57 30.66
C LEU A 364 36.87 28.51 29.13
N GLY A 365 37.90 28.77 28.33
CA GLY A 365 37.83 28.70 26.88
C GLY A 365 37.67 27.27 26.36
N GLU A 366 38.30 26.29 27.02
CA GLU A 366 38.17 24.88 26.65
C GLU A 366 36.79 24.32 26.97
N ILE A 367 36.19 24.69 28.10
CA ILE A 367 34.83 24.26 28.50
C ILE A 367 33.79 24.82 27.52
N LEU A 368 33.91 26.10 27.15
CA LEU A 368 33.02 26.73 26.17
C LEU A 368 33.19 26.17 24.76
N ALA A 369 34.39 25.74 24.36
CA ALA A 369 34.66 25.14 23.06
C ALA A 369 34.19 23.69 22.97
N LYS A 370 34.23 22.92 24.07
CA LYS A 370 33.77 21.53 24.11
C LYS A 370 32.27 21.38 24.23
N GLY A 371 31.54 22.45 24.58
CA GLY A 371 30.08 22.48 24.54
C GLY A 371 29.41 21.34 25.31
N SER A 372 29.81 21.09 26.56
CA SER A 372 29.23 20.02 27.38
C SER A 372 28.17 20.50 28.36
N GLU A 373 27.24 19.58 28.64
CA GLU A 373 26.00 19.73 29.40
C GLU A 373 26.17 19.65 30.93
N GLU A 374 27.35 19.90 31.48
CA GLU A 374 27.60 19.73 32.93
C GLU A 374 27.77 21.07 33.66
N GLN A 375 27.17 21.14 34.86
CA GLN A 375 27.31 22.25 35.79
C GLN A 375 28.78 22.50 36.09
N PHE A 376 29.22 23.76 36.03
CA PHE A 376 30.55 24.13 36.46
C PHE A 376 30.48 25.23 37.53
N THR A 377 31.43 25.19 38.46
CA THR A 377 31.60 26.16 39.53
C THR A 377 32.75 27.08 39.23
N LEU A 378 32.56 28.38 39.46
CA LEU A 378 33.64 29.36 39.43
C LEU A 378 33.75 30.01 40.82
N GLY A 379 34.69 29.51 41.62
CA GLY A 379 34.80 29.90 43.03
C GLY A 379 33.58 29.47 43.85
N ALA A 380 33.15 30.30 44.80
CA ALA A 380 32.10 29.97 45.77
C ALA A 380 30.65 30.06 45.25
N VAL A 381 30.44 30.15 43.93
CA VAL A 381 29.09 30.32 43.34
C VAL A 381 28.80 29.20 42.34
N GLN A 382 27.77 28.41 42.64
CA GLN A 382 27.19 27.40 41.74
C GLN A 382 26.13 28.05 40.84
N PHE A 383 26.23 27.79 39.55
CA PHE A 383 25.20 28.19 38.58
C PHE A 383 24.47 26.93 38.09
N GLU A 384 23.22 26.77 38.52
CA GLU A 384 22.30 25.77 37.98
C GLU A 384 21.40 26.37 36.89
N LYS A 385 20.99 25.53 35.94
CA LYS A 385 20.25 25.93 34.75
C LYS A 385 18.74 25.85 35.02
N ASN A 386 18.02 26.97 34.82
CA ASN A 386 16.56 26.99 34.66
C ASN A 386 16.15 26.62 33.23
#